data_AF-A0AAD7AV36-F1
#
_entry.id   AF-A0AAD7AV36-F1
#
_cell.length_a   1.000
_cell.length_b   1.000
_cell.length_c   1.000
_cell.angle_alpha   90.00
_cell.angle_beta   90.00
_cell.angle_gamma   90.00
#
_symmetry.space_group_name_H-M   'P 1'
#
loop_
_entity.id
_entity.type
_entity.pdbx_description
1 polymer ?
#
loop_
_entity_poly.entity_id
_entity_poly.type
_entity_poly.pdbx_seq_one_letter_code
_entity_poly.pdbx_strand_id
1 'polypeptide(L)'
;MARINPHLTFGCKVALDVTDAHVSKLEDVQNEFLRRLLGLHRRSVLTVLLSETGVIPLRYRRLSLTIGYLDHLMTLAPTHLAGVAYRDSVRLAQNGRPCWLSDLCYALFHLPVPVLLSMDSLTPDGITDLK
;
A
#
# COMPACT_ATOMS: atom_id res chain seq x y z
N MET A 1 21.73 -6.91 1.56
CA MET A 1 20.24 -6.88 1.49
C MET A 1 19.58 -5.80 2.35
N ALA A 2 20.25 -5.23 3.38
CA ALA A 2 19.61 -4.32 4.35
C ALA A 2 19.35 -2.86 3.90
N ARG A 3 19.96 -2.37 2.81
CA ARG A 3 19.85 -0.95 2.41
C ARG A 3 18.80 -0.66 1.33
N ILE A 4 18.47 -1.64 0.49
CA ILE A 4 17.51 -1.45 -0.61
C ILE A 4 16.07 -1.60 -0.11
N ASN A 5 15.86 -2.49 0.86
CA ASN A 5 14.54 -2.80 1.39
C ASN A 5 13.84 -1.56 2.00
N PRO A 6 14.51 -0.70 2.81
CA PRO A 6 13.90 0.53 3.30
C PRO A 6 13.46 1.46 2.16
N HIS A 7 14.28 1.68 1.14
CA HIS A 7 13.91 2.59 0.05
C HIS A 7 12.73 2.08 -0.79
N LEU A 8 12.68 0.78 -1.10
CA LEU A 8 11.55 0.18 -1.82
C LEU A 8 10.29 0.04 -0.95
N THR A 9 10.46 -0.11 0.37
CA THR A 9 9.36 -0.31 1.33
C THR A 9 8.74 1.01 1.80
N PHE A 10 9.52 2.08 1.93
CA PHE A 10 8.98 3.40 2.32
C PHE A 10 8.49 4.21 1.12
N GLY A 11 9.11 4.06 -0.05
CA GLY A 11 8.70 4.77 -1.26
C GLY A 11 7.26 4.45 -1.69
N CYS A 12 6.77 3.25 -1.39
CA CYS A 12 5.40 2.83 -1.74
C CYS A 12 4.29 3.63 -1.04
N LYS A 13 4.62 4.31 0.07
CA LYS A 13 3.69 5.19 0.77
C LYS A 13 3.33 6.41 -0.07
N VAL A 14 4.27 6.89 -0.90
CA VAL A 14 4.08 8.07 -1.75
C VAL A 14 3.78 7.67 -3.18
N ALA A 15 4.55 6.73 -3.73
CA ALA A 15 4.36 6.19 -5.08
C ALA A 15 3.60 4.87 -4.99
N LEU A 16 2.27 4.95 -5.13
CA LEU A 16 1.39 3.80 -5.05
C LEU A 16 1.55 2.87 -6.24
N ASP A 17 1.34 1.58 -5.98
CA ASP A 17 1.38 0.55 -7.00
C ASP A 17 0.04 0.46 -7.75
N VAL A 18 -0.24 1.45 -8.59
CA VAL A 18 -1.48 1.49 -9.39
C VAL A 18 -1.45 0.45 -10.52
N THR A 19 -0.25 0.10 -11.01
CA THR A 19 -0.07 -0.85 -12.10
C THR A 19 0.46 -2.20 -11.60
N ASP A 20 -0.35 -3.25 -11.79
CA ASP A 20 -0.01 -4.62 -11.39
C ASP A 20 1.32 -5.11 -11.98
N ALA A 21 1.62 -4.72 -13.23
CA ALA A 21 2.83 -5.17 -13.95
C ALA A 21 4.15 -4.84 -13.22
N HIS A 22 4.20 -3.74 -12.46
CA HIS A 22 5.40 -3.36 -11.72
C HIS A 22 5.55 -4.18 -10.43
N VAL A 23 4.44 -4.44 -9.74
CA VAL A 23 4.49 -5.22 -8.50
C VAL A 23 4.74 -6.70 -8.77
N SER A 24 4.15 -7.26 -9.83
CA SER A 24 4.37 -8.65 -10.19
C SER A 24 5.85 -8.97 -10.41
N LYS A 25 6.62 -8.06 -11.03
CA LYS A 25 8.08 -8.24 -11.18
C LYS A 25 8.81 -8.30 -9.85
N LEU A 26 8.40 -7.51 -8.86
CA LEU A 26 8.98 -7.54 -7.52
C LEU A 26 8.56 -8.81 -6.76
N GLU A 27 7.31 -9.23 -6.91
CA GLU A 27 6.80 -10.48 -6.35
C GLU A 27 7.51 -11.69 -6.93
N ASP A 28 7.80 -11.71 -8.24
CA ASP A 28 8.57 -12.77 -8.88
C ASP A 28 9.97 -12.91 -8.28
N VAL A 29 10.66 -11.79 -8.05
CA VAL A 29 11.98 -11.77 -7.40
C VAL A 29 11.90 -12.27 -5.96
N GLN A 30 10.89 -11.82 -5.19
CA GLN A 30 10.67 -12.27 -3.82
C GLN A 30 10.39 -13.78 -3.77
N ASN A 31 9.48 -14.26 -4.62
CA ASN A 31 9.08 -15.67 -4.66
C ASN A 31 10.24 -16.56 -5.09
N GLU A 32 11.05 -16.14 -6.07
CA GLU A 32 12.26 -16.86 -6.49
C GLU A 32 13.30 -16.92 -5.36
N PHE A 33 13.47 -15.83 -4.60
CA PHE A 33 14.34 -15.82 -3.43
C PHE A 33 13.85 -16.80 -2.35
N LEU A 34 12.55 -16.78 -2.01
CA LEU A 34 11.96 -17.71 -1.03
C LEU A 34 12.06 -19.17 -1.50
N ARG A 35 11.89 -19.45 -2.79
CA ARG A 35 12.08 -20.80 -3.35
C ARG A 35 13.50 -21.30 -3.16
N ARG A 36 14.50 -20.46 -3.45
CA ARG A 36 15.91 -20.81 -3.26
C ARG A 36 16.24 -21.00 -1.79
N LEU A 37 15.66 -20.20 -0.91
CA LEU A 37 15.85 -20.31 0.53
C LEU A 37 15.32 -21.64 1.09
N LEU A 38 14.16 -22.09 0.61
CA LEU A 38 13.53 -23.35 1.05
C LEU A 38 13.96 -24.58 0.24
N GLY A 39 14.84 -24.43 -0.77
CA GLY A 39 15.23 -25.53 -1.66
C GLY A 39 14.10 -26.06 -2.55
N LEU A 40 13.08 -25.24 -2.82
CA LEU A 40 11.90 -25.63 -3.59
C LEU A 40 12.10 -25.41 -5.10
N HIS A 41 11.46 -26.27 -5.89
CA HIS A 41 11.46 -26.16 -7.35
C HIS A 41 10.70 -24.89 -7.82
N ARG A 42 11.06 -24.36 -9.00
CA ARG A 42 10.49 -23.12 -9.57
C ARG A 42 8.97 -23.15 -9.77
N ARG A 43 8.38 -24.35 -9.86
CA ARG A 43 6.94 -24.59 -10.02
C ARG A 43 6.21 -24.86 -8.68
N SER A 44 6.87 -24.66 -7.55
CA SER A 44 6.24 -24.84 -6.24
C SER A 44 5.09 -23.85 -6.03
N VAL A 45 4.07 -24.32 -5.31
CA VAL A 45 2.87 -23.55 -4.99
C VAL A 45 3.23 -22.36 -4.09
N LEU A 46 2.74 -21.17 -4.45
CA LEU A 46 3.00 -19.92 -3.70
C LEU A 46 2.45 -19.96 -2.27
N THR A 47 1.31 -20.62 -2.05
CA THR A 47 0.71 -20.74 -0.72
C THR A 47 1.66 -21.38 0.29
N VAL A 48 2.36 -22.45 -0.12
CA VAL A 48 3.35 -23.14 0.73
C VAL A 48 4.53 -22.22 1.03
N LEU A 49 5.01 -21.46 0.05
CA LEU A 49 6.11 -20.51 0.24
C LEU A 49 5.77 -19.48 1.31
N LEU A 50 4.58 -18.88 1.23
CA LEU A 50 4.16 -17.81 2.14
C LEU A 50 3.78 -18.35 3.53
N SER A 51 3.10 -19.50 3.61
CA SER A 51 2.72 -20.11 4.89
C SER A 51 3.94 -20.57 5.70
N GLU A 52 4.92 -21.20 5.05
CA GLU A 52 6.13 -21.70 5.73
C GLU A 52 7.08 -20.58 6.16
N THR A 53 7.12 -19.48 5.41
CA THR A 53 8.03 -18.36 5.71
C THR A 53 7.38 -17.28 6.58
N GLY A 54 6.06 -17.33 6.76
CA GLY A 54 5.29 -16.26 7.41
C GLY A 54 5.34 -14.93 6.67
N VAL A 55 5.76 -14.92 5.40
CA VAL A 55 5.88 -13.71 4.60
C VAL A 55 4.51 -13.34 4.02
N ILE A 56 4.08 -12.11 4.25
CA ILE A 56 2.86 -11.55 3.65
C ILE A 56 3.13 -11.24 2.15
N PRO A 57 2.17 -11.50 1.23
CA PRO A 57 2.34 -11.12 -0.16
C PRO A 57 2.63 -9.61 -0.30
N LEU A 58 3.52 -9.27 -1.23
CA LEU A 58 4.13 -7.94 -1.29
C LEU A 58 3.09 -6.83 -1.49
N ARG A 59 2.09 -7.06 -2.35
CA ARG A 59 0.99 -6.12 -2.60
C ARG A 59 0.26 -5.72 -1.32
N TYR A 60 -0.12 -6.70 -0.50
CA TYR A 60 -0.79 -6.45 0.79
C TYR A 60 0.13 -5.70 1.74
N ARG A 61 1.38 -6.14 1.87
CA ARG A 61 2.36 -5.48 2.76
C ARG A 61 2.58 -4.01 2.41
N ARG A 62 2.74 -3.67 1.13
CA ARG A 62 2.97 -2.29 0.66
C ARG A 62 1.72 -1.42 0.85
N LEU A 63 0.53 -1.96 0.63
CA LEU A 63 -0.71 -1.23 0.90
C LEU A 63 -0.96 -1.05 2.41
N SER A 64 -0.67 -2.03 3.26
CA SER A 64 -0.74 -1.86 4.72
C SER A 64 0.16 -0.72 5.23
N LEU A 65 1.37 -0.59 4.68
CA LEU A 65 2.27 0.53 5.01
C LEU A 65 1.73 1.87 4.55
N THR A 66 1.01 1.89 3.43
CA THR A 66 0.36 3.10 2.91
C THR A 66 -0.84 3.48 3.77
N ILE A 67 -1.67 2.51 4.18
CA ILE A 67 -2.78 2.74 5.11
C ILE A 67 -2.25 3.28 6.45
N GLY A 68 -1.16 2.72 6.99
CA GLY A 68 -0.53 3.28 8.19
C GLY A 68 0.04 4.69 7.98
N TYR A 69 0.41 5.04 6.75
CA TYR A 69 0.81 6.41 6.42
C TYR A 69 -0.39 7.35 6.29
N LEU A 70 -1.52 6.88 5.75
CA LEU A 70 -2.79 7.61 5.70
C LEU A 70 -3.24 8.01 7.13
N ASP A 71 -3.21 7.07 8.07
CA ASP A 71 -3.52 7.34 9.48
C ASP A 71 -2.62 8.45 10.07
N HIS A 72 -1.33 8.39 9.75
CA HIS A 72 -0.39 9.45 10.12
C HIS A 72 -0.70 10.80 9.46
N LEU A 73 -1.11 10.82 8.18
CA LEU A 73 -1.50 12.05 7.48
C LEU A 73 -2.76 12.68 8.07
N MET A 74 -3.71 11.85 8.51
CA MET A 74 -4.96 12.27 9.14
C MET A 74 -4.74 12.95 10.50
N THR A 75 -3.72 12.53 11.25
CA THR A 75 -3.38 13.10 12.56
C THR A 75 -2.46 14.33 12.50
N LEU A 76 -2.00 14.70 11.31
CA LEU A 76 -1.00 15.76 11.14
C LEU A 76 -1.60 17.17 11.28
N ALA A 77 -0.82 18.08 11.86
CA ALA A 77 -1.19 19.49 11.95
C ALA A 77 -1.44 20.09 10.55
N PRO A 78 -2.44 20.99 10.40
CA PRO A 78 -2.79 21.57 9.10
C PRO A 78 -1.69 22.44 8.48
N THR A 79 -0.68 22.84 9.26
CA THR A 79 0.49 23.60 8.80
C THR A 79 1.60 22.73 8.24
N HIS A 80 1.57 21.41 8.48
CA HIS A 80 2.59 20.51 7.99
C HIS A 80 2.34 20.18 6.52
N LEU A 81 3.38 20.29 5.67
CA LEU A 81 3.28 20.14 4.21
C LEU A 81 2.56 18.86 3.77
N ALA A 82 2.90 17.73 4.38
CA ALA A 82 2.24 16.44 4.08
C ALA A 82 0.73 16.45 4.43
N GLY A 83 0.33 17.12 5.51
CA GLY A 83 -1.07 17.28 5.89
C GLY A 83 -1.84 18.23 4.96
N VAL A 84 -1.17 19.28 4.45
CA VAL A 84 -1.72 20.15 3.40
C VAL A 84 -1.94 19.35 2.11
N ALA A 85 -0.92 18.63 1.65
CA ALA A 85 -1.01 17.81 0.44
C ALA A 85 -2.09 16.72 0.53
N TYR A 86 -2.28 16.14 1.72
CA TYR A 86 -3.37 15.20 1.98
C TYR A 86 -4.75 15.86 1.82
N ARG A 87 -4.98 17.02 2.45
CA ARG A 87 -6.25 17.76 2.32
C ARG A 87 -6.53 18.17 0.88
N ASP A 88 -5.50 18.56 0.14
CA ASP A 88 -5.63 18.85 -1.30
C ASP A 88 -5.97 17.59 -2.10
N SER A 89 -5.40 16.43 -1.74
CA SER A 89 -5.78 15.15 -2.33
C SER A 89 -7.25 14.78 -2.05
N VAL A 90 -7.74 15.02 -0.83
CA VAL A 90 -9.16 14.84 -0.48
C VAL A 90 -10.04 15.74 -1.35
N ARG A 91 -9.70 17.02 -1.49
CA ARG A 91 -10.44 17.96 -2.36
C ARG A 91 -10.42 17.53 -3.82
N LEU A 92 -9.27 17.07 -4.34
CA LEU A 92 -9.16 16.57 -5.71
C LEU A 92 -10.07 15.36 -5.92
N ALA A 93 -10.06 14.41 -4.98
CA ALA A 93 -10.91 13.24 -5.04
C ALA A 93 -12.40 13.56 -5.00
N GLN A 94 -12.83 14.49 -4.13
CA GLN A 94 -14.22 14.96 -4.07
C GLN A 94 -14.67 15.60 -5.40
N ASN A 95 -13.73 16.23 -6.12
CA ASN A 95 -13.96 16.79 -7.45
C ASN A 95 -13.79 15.76 -8.59
N GLY A 96 -13.63 14.48 -8.28
CA GLY A 96 -13.45 13.41 -9.27
C GLY A 96 -12.13 13.48 -10.04
N ARG A 97 -11.12 14.18 -9.52
CA ARG A 97 -9.81 14.31 -10.16
C ARG A 97 -8.84 13.22 -9.65
N PRO A 98 -7.96 12.70 -10.52
CA PRO A 98 -6.97 11.72 -10.12
C PRO A 98 -6.00 12.33 -9.09
N CYS A 99 -5.76 11.59 -8.01
CA CYS A 99 -4.90 11.98 -6.91
C CYS A 99 -4.40 10.75 -6.14
N TRP A 100 -3.49 10.98 -5.19
CA TRP A 100 -2.94 9.90 -4.36
C TRP A 100 -4.01 9.10 -3.61
N LEU A 101 -5.08 9.76 -3.14
CA LEU A 101 -6.14 9.08 -2.39
C LEU A 101 -7.04 8.22 -3.29
N SER A 102 -7.36 8.68 -4.50
CA SER A 102 -8.09 7.87 -5.48
C SER A 102 -7.26 6.66 -5.96
N ASP A 103 -5.94 6.85 -6.10
CA ASP A 103 -5.01 5.78 -6.45
C ASP A 103 -4.94 4.71 -5.35
N LEU A 104 -5.03 5.11 -4.08
CA LEU A 104 -5.07 4.19 -2.95
C LEU A 104 -6.35 3.35 -2.96
N CYS A 105 -7.52 3.97 -3.15
CA CYS A 105 -8.78 3.24 -3.25
C CYS A 105 -8.79 2.29 -4.44
N TYR A 106 -8.26 2.73 -5.59
CA TYR A 106 -8.10 1.88 -6.76
C TYR A 106 -7.21 0.67 -6.46
N ALA A 107 -6.03 0.89 -5.87
CA ALA A 107 -5.09 -0.19 -5.57
C ALA A 107 -5.65 -1.20 -4.54
N LEU A 108 -6.43 -0.73 -3.56
CA LEU A 108 -7.12 -1.59 -2.59
C LEU A 108 -8.23 -2.41 -3.23
N PHE A 109 -8.98 -1.82 -4.17
CA PHE A 109 -10.02 -2.53 -4.92
C PHE A 109 -9.43 -3.60 -5.84
N HIS A 110 -8.26 -3.36 -6.42
CA HIS A 110 -7.57 -4.28 -7.34
C HIS A 110 -6.68 -5.34 -6.65
N LEU A 111 -6.79 -5.49 -5.33
CA LEU A 111 -6.17 -6.62 -4.64
C LEU A 111 -6.84 -7.96 -5.03
N PRO A 112 -6.11 -9.09 -4.93
CA PRO A 112 -6.71 -10.41 -5.15
C PRO A 112 -7.97 -10.67 -4.31
N VAL A 113 -7.98 -10.13 -3.09
CA VAL A 113 -9.18 -9.96 -2.26
C VAL A 113 -9.42 -8.46 -2.12
N PRO A 114 -10.47 -7.90 -2.77
CA PRO A 114 -10.72 -6.46 -2.76
C PRO A 114 -10.96 -5.92 -1.35
N VAL A 115 -10.42 -4.73 -1.08
CA VAL A 115 -10.69 -3.97 0.14
C VAL A 115 -11.40 -2.68 -0.26
N LEU A 116 -12.62 -2.49 0.24
CA LEU A 116 -13.42 -1.29 -0.02
C LEU A 116 -13.05 -0.21 1.00
N LEU A 117 -12.63 0.95 0.49
CA LEU A 117 -12.32 2.13 1.29
C LEU A 117 -13.24 3.28 0.86
N SER A 118 -14.09 3.71 1.78
CA SER A 118 -15.01 4.83 1.54
C SER A 118 -14.28 6.17 1.73
N MET A 119 -14.38 7.03 0.73
CA MET A 119 -13.71 8.35 0.72
C MET A 119 -14.35 9.33 1.70
N ASP A 120 -15.65 9.18 1.96
CA ASP A 120 -16.43 10.07 2.82
C ASP A 120 -15.94 10.00 4.29
N SER A 121 -15.53 8.82 4.75
CA SER A 121 -14.96 8.59 6.08
C SER A 121 -13.53 9.12 6.25
N LEU A 122 -12.87 9.56 5.17
CA LEU A 122 -11.48 10.02 5.19
C LEU A 122 -11.35 11.55 5.18
N THR A 123 -12.48 12.24 5.36
CA THR A 123 -12.49 13.69 5.50
C THR A 123 -11.86 14.09 6.85
N PRO A 124 -11.12 15.22 6.91
CA PRO A 124 -10.49 15.69 8.15
C PRO A 124 -11.49 15.93 9.29
N ASP A 125 -12.76 16.17 8.95
CA ASP A 125 -13.86 16.45 9.88
C ASP A 125 -14.47 15.17 10.49
N GLY A 126 -14.23 13.99 9.90
CA GLY A 126 -14.73 12.70 10.39
C GLY A 126 -13.99 12.16 11.62
N ILE A 127 -12.88 12.77 12.02
CA ILE A 127 -12.09 12.36 13.20
C ILE A 127 -12.68 12.96 14.49
N THR A 128 -13.52 13.99 14.38
CA THR A 128 -14.13 14.67 15.54
C THR A 128 -15.17 13.82 16.28
N ASP A 129 -15.67 12.75 15.67
CA ASP A 129 -16.74 11.91 16.22
C ASP A 129 -16.26 10.60 16.89
N LEU A 130 -14.93 10.37 16.99
CA LEU A 130 -14.35 9.19 17.65
C LEU A 130 -13.56 9.52 18.92
N LYS A 131 -14.18 10.31 19.81
CA LYS A 131 -13.78 10.42 21.22
C LYS A 131 -14.96 10.29 22.16
#